data_AF-A0A7W1UGQ8-F1
#
_entry.id   AF-A0A7W1UGQ8-F1
#
_cell.length_a   1.000
_cell.length_b   1.000
_cell.length_c   1.000
_cell.angle_alpha   90.00
_cell.angle_beta   90.00
_cell.angle_gamma   90.00
#
_symmetry.space_group_name_H-M   'P 1'
#
loop_
_entity.id
_entity.type
_entity.pdbx_description
1 polymer ?
#
loop_
_entity_poly.entity_id
_entity_poly.type
_entity_poly.pdbx_seq_one_letter_code
_entity_poly.pdbx_strand_id
1 'polypeptide(L)'
;MIPWRGIIEEYRKFLPVGDQTPIVSLQEGHTPLIQAKRLAAKVCPGMDLYLKIEGANPTGSFKDRGMTMAVSKAVENKARGLMCASTGNTSASA
;
A
#
# COMPACT_ATOMS: atom_id res chain seq x y z
N MET A 1 1.47 -14.50 -17.44
CA MET A 1 1.52 -14.05 -16.04
C MET A 1 0.67 -12.80 -15.96
N ILE A 2 -0.33 -12.73 -15.07
CA ILE A 2 -1.17 -11.53 -14.92
C ILE A 2 -0.34 -10.49 -14.14
N PRO A 3 -0.13 -9.28 -14.68
CA PRO A 3 0.64 -8.25 -13.98
C PRO A 3 -0.11 -7.75 -12.74
N TRP A 4 0.63 -7.29 -11.73
CA TRP A 4 0.06 -6.63 -10.56
C TRP A 4 -0.55 -5.28 -10.95
N ARG A 5 -1.83 -5.04 -10.62
CA ARG A 5 -2.59 -3.85 -11.05
C ARG A 5 -2.78 -2.78 -9.98
N GLY A 6 -2.12 -2.92 -8.83
CA GLY A 6 -2.33 -2.06 -7.66
C GLY A 6 -3.42 -2.59 -6.73
N ILE A 7 -3.44 -2.13 -5.47
CA ILE A 7 -4.29 -2.77 -4.45
C ILE A 7 -5.78 -2.64 -4.76
N ILE A 8 -6.21 -1.56 -5.41
CA ILE A 8 -7.64 -1.31 -5.61
C ILE A 8 -8.22 -2.31 -6.59
N GLU A 9 -7.54 -2.59 -7.70
CA GLU A 9 -8.00 -3.58 -8.67
C GLU A 9 -7.92 -5.01 -8.14
N GLU A 10 -6.92 -5.32 -7.32
CA GLU A 10 -6.70 -6.67 -6.79
C GLU A 10 -7.61 -7.01 -5.61
N TYR A 11 -8.05 -6.00 -4.86
CA TYR A 11 -8.92 -6.15 -3.69
C TYR A 11 -10.25 -5.40 -3.79
N ARG A 12 -10.69 -5.07 -5.01
CA ARG A 12 -11.86 -4.21 -5.28
C ARG A 12 -13.09 -4.57 -4.44
N LYS A 13 -13.40 -5.87 -4.34
CA LYS A 13 -14.55 -6.40 -3.58
C LYS A 13 -14.56 -6.08 -2.08
N PHE A 14 -13.42 -5.68 -1.53
CA PHE A 14 -13.27 -5.34 -0.10
C PHE A 14 -13.17 -3.83 0.15
N LEU A 15 -13.17 -3.02 -0.92
CA LEU A 15 -12.91 -1.59 -0.85
C LEU A 15 -14.16 -0.79 -1.24
N PRO A 16 -14.35 0.42 -0.69
CA PRO A 16 -15.52 1.27 -0.97
C PRO A 16 -15.40 1.99 -2.33
N VAL A 17 -15.26 1.22 -3.41
CA VAL A 17 -15.14 1.70 -4.79
C VAL A 17 -16.24 1.09 -5.65
N GLY A 18 -16.86 1.92 -6.50
CA GLY A 18 -17.83 1.50 -7.52
C GLY A 18 -17.20 1.43 -8.90
N ASP A 19 -17.96 1.03 -9.92
CA ASP A 19 -17.47 0.92 -11.30
C ASP A 19 -16.98 2.25 -11.88
N GLN A 20 -17.51 3.36 -11.35
CA GLN A 20 -17.17 4.72 -11.77
C GLN A 20 -16.08 5.38 -10.92
N THR A 21 -15.59 4.72 -9.87
CA THR A 21 -14.52 5.29 -9.04
C THR A 21 -13.24 5.35 -9.87
N PRO A 22 -12.66 6.54 -10.10
CA PRO A 22 -11.39 6.68 -10.81
C PRO A 22 -10.28 6.05 -9.98
N ILE A 23 -9.50 5.15 -10.58
CA ILE A 23 -8.41 4.47 -9.88
C ILE A 23 -7.09 5.19 -10.16
N VAL A 24 -6.54 5.83 -9.13
CA VAL A 24 -5.21 6.44 -9.14
C VAL A 24 -4.26 5.50 -8.42
N SER A 25 -3.40 4.81 -9.18
CA SER A 25 -2.47 3.82 -8.63
C SER A 25 -1.06 4.00 -9.19
N LEU A 26 -0.07 3.70 -8.34
CA LEU A 26 1.34 3.57 -8.71
C LEU A 26 1.79 2.10 -8.65
N GLN A 27 0.84 1.16 -8.73
CA GLN A 27 1.05 -0.28 -8.54
C GLN A 27 1.55 -0.63 -7.13
N GLU A 28 1.13 0.15 -6.13
CA GLU A 28 1.40 -0.10 -4.72
C GLU A 28 0.86 -1.46 -4.26
N GLY A 29 1.41 -1.98 -3.16
CA GLY A 29 1.08 -3.30 -2.65
C GLY A 29 1.96 -4.41 -3.23
N HIS A 30 1.49 -5.66 -3.10
CA HIS A 30 2.23 -6.88 -3.47
C HIS A 30 3.72 -6.92 -3.05
N THR A 31 4.04 -6.27 -1.94
CA THR A 31 5.39 -6.18 -1.40
C THR A 31 5.90 -7.55 -0.94
N PRO A 32 7.22 -7.79 -0.97
CA PRO A 32 7.80 -9.06 -0.55
C PRO A 32 7.40 -9.48 0.87
N LEU A 33 7.16 -10.78 1.06
CA LEU A 33 7.06 -11.43 2.35
C LEU A 33 8.26 -12.38 2.50
N ILE A 34 9.26 -11.97 3.28
CA ILE A 34 10.56 -12.65 3.35
C ILE A 34 10.67 -13.43 4.66
N GLN A 35 10.91 -14.74 4.59
CA GLN A 35 11.19 -15.55 5.80
C GLN A 35 12.59 -15.23 6.34
N ALA A 36 12.67 -14.71 7.55
CA ALA A 36 13.91 -14.23 8.17
C ALA A 36 14.59 -15.29 9.04
N LYS A 37 14.99 -16.42 8.44
CA LYS A 37 15.53 -17.59 9.16
C LYS A 37 16.67 -17.27 10.15
N ARG A 38 17.63 -16.43 9.73
CA ARG A 38 18.78 -16.03 10.57
C ARG A 38 18.38 -15.16 11.75
N LEU A 39 17.36 -14.33 11.59
CA LEU A 39 16.86 -13.48 12.67
C LEU A 39 16.02 -14.32 13.64
N ALA A 40 15.14 -15.18 13.10
CA ALA A 40 14.33 -16.10 13.88
C ALA A 40 15.17 -16.94 14.85
N ALA A 41 16.25 -17.56 14.36
CA ALA A 41 17.17 -18.36 15.18
C ALA A 41 17.82 -17.57 16.34
N LYS A 42 17.89 -16.24 16.25
CA LYS A 42 18.48 -15.37 17.27
C LYS A 42 17.47 -14.80 18.27
N VAL A 43 16.25 -14.47 17.81
CA VAL A 43 15.28 -13.69 18.62
C VAL A 43 14.02 -14.46 18.99
N CYS A 44 13.67 -15.51 18.24
CA CYS A 44 12.52 -16.37 18.51
C CYS A 44 12.76 -17.82 18.04
N PRO A 45 13.70 -18.55 18.67
CA PRO A 45 14.01 -19.93 18.28
C PRO A 45 12.76 -20.82 18.33
N GLY A 46 12.57 -21.66 17.29
CA GLY A 46 11.41 -22.54 17.17
C GLY A 46 10.15 -21.88 16.57
N MET A 47 10.20 -20.59 16.23
CA MET A 47 9.12 -19.89 15.53
C MET A 47 9.52 -19.45 14.12
N ASP A 48 8.57 -19.46 13.20
CA ASP A 48 8.74 -18.82 11.90
C ASP A 48 8.57 -17.30 12.01
N LEU A 49 9.56 -16.56 11.50
CA LEU A 49 9.53 -15.11 11.42
C LEU A 49 9.52 -14.68 9.95
N TYR A 50 8.54 -13.83 9.61
CA TYR A 50 8.43 -13.22 8.29
C TYR A 50 8.47 -11.70 8.37
N LEU A 51 9.13 -11.08 7.39
CA LEU A 51 9.21 -9.64 7.24
C LEU A 51 8.36 -9.22 6.04
N LYS A 52 7.36 -8.36 6.29
CA LYS A 52 6.58 -7.72 5.24
C LYS A 52 7.27 -6.41 4.83
N ILE A 53 7.93 -6.41 3.67
CA ILE A 53 8.84 -5.33 3.28
C ILE A 53 8.06 -4.19 2.61
N GLU A 54 7.41 -3.37 3.44
CA GLU A 54 6.58 -2.24 2.99
C GLU A 54 7.38 -1.07 2.40
N GLY A 55 8.71 -1.06 2.59
CA GLY A 55 9.60 -0.10 1.95
C GLY A 55 9.74 -0.30 0.44
N ALA A 56 9.23 -1.40 -0.12
CA ALA A 56 9.21 -1.67 -1.56
C ALA A 56 7.99 -1.07 -2.28
N ASN A 57 7.12 -0.34 -1.57
CA ASN A 57 6.06 0.44 -2.21
C ASN A 57 6.66 1.65 -2.95
N PRO A 58 5.94 2.24 -3.93
CA PRO A 58 6.44 3.31 -4.81
C PRO A 58 7.12 4.49 -4.10
N THR A 59 6.58 4.96 -2.97
CA THR A 59 7.15 6.08 -2.20
C THR A 59 8.00 5.64 -1.01
N GLY A 60 8.26 4.34 -0.88
CA GLY A 60 9.11 3.78 0.17
C GLY A 60 8.39 3.52 1.49
N SER A 61 7.05 3.53 1.53
CA SER A 61 6.30 3.20 2.75
C SER A 61 4.92 2.60 2.51
N PHE A 62 4.35 1.99 3.56
CA PHE A 62 2.99 1.45 3.50
C PHE A 62 1.90 2.51 3.29
N LYS A 63 2.22 3.81 3.39
CA LYS A 63 1.23 4.89 3.25
C LYS A 63 0.60 4.91 1.85
N ASP A 64 1.31 4.42 0.84
CA ASP A 64 0.79 4.30 -0.53
C ASP A 64 -0.49 3.47 -0.60
N ARG A 65 -0.61 2.45 0.26
CA ARG A 65 -1.83 1.64 0.34
C ARG A 65 -3.05 2.44 0.78
N GLY A 66 -2.88 3.38 1.70
CA GLY A 66 -3.96 4.26 2.11
C GLY A 66 -4.19 5.37 1.08
N MET A 67 -3.10 5.88 0.50
CA MET A 67 -3.16 7.07 -0.32
C MET A 67 -3.77 6.85 -1.70
N THR A 68 -3.47 5.72 -2.35
CA THR A 68 -4.18 5.27 -3.57
C THR A 68 -5.71 5.33 -3.39
N MET A 69 -6.23 4.87 -2.24
CA MET A 69 -7.66 4.93 -1.90
C MET A 69 -8.12 6.35 -1.65
N ALA A 70 -7.40 7.11 -0.82
CA ALA A 70 -7.78 8.47 -0.47
C ALA A 70 -7.82 9.39 -1.69
N VAL A 71 -6.80 9.33 -2.55
CA VAL A 71 -6.69 10.10 -3.80
C VAL A 71 -7.78 9.67 -4.78
N SER A 72 -7.98 8.37 -5.00
CA SER A 72 -9.04 7.86 -5.88
C SER A 72 -10.42 8.38 -5.48
N LYS A 73 -10.75 8.35 -4.18
CA LYS A 73 -12.02 8.89 -3.66
C LYS A 73 -12.07 10.41 -3.69
N ALA A 74 -10.95 11.11 -3.50
CA ALA A 74 -10.91 12.57 -3.63
C ALA A 74 -11.20 13.01 -5.07
N VAL A 75 -10.64 12.31 -6.06
CA VAL A 75 -10.92 12.55 -7.49
C VAL A 75 -12.39 12.25 -7.80
N GLU A 76 -12.94 11.14 -7.31
CA GLU A 76 -14.36 10.81 -7.45
C GLU A 76 -15.27 11.92 -6.89
N ASN A 77 -14.91 12.45 -5.72
CA ASN A 77 -15.63 13.55 -5.06
C ASN A 77 -15.32 14.94 -5.65
N LYS A 78 -14.55 15.01 -6.74
CA LYS A 78 -14.15 16.26 -7.41
C LYS A 78 -13.44 17.26 -6.50
N ALA A 79 -12.69 16.75 -5.52
CA ALA A 79 -11.83 17.57 -4.68
C ALA A 79 -10.74 18.23 -5.54
N ARG A 80 -10.39 19.49 -5.22
CA ARG A 80 -9.36 20.25 -5.96
C ARG A 80 -7.96 20.14 -5.35
N GLY A 81 -7.85 19.51 -4.19
CA GLY A 81 -6.59 19.38 -3.48
C GLY A 81 -6.72 18.45 -2.29
N LEU A 82 -5.56 17.99 -1.82
CA LEU A 82 -5.39 17.18 -0.63
C LEU A 82 -4.49 17.94 0.34
N MET A 83 -4.70 17.74 1.63
CA MET A 83 -3.87 18.31 2.67
C MET A 83 -3.67 17.27 3.77
N CYS A 84 -2.46 17.19 4.30
CA CYS A 84 -2.18 16.37 5.46
C CYS A 84 -1.22 17.09 6.41
N ALA A 85 -1.40 16.88 7.71
CA ALA A 85 -0.36 17.12 8.70
C ALA A 85 0.48 15.84 8.82
N SER A 86 1.77 15.93 8.54
CA SER A 86 2.64 14.76 8.40
C SER A 86 4.04 15.05 8.91
N THR A 87 4.68 14.03 9.47
CA THR A 87 6.08 14.05 9.87
C THR A 87 7.02 13.49 8.79
N GLY A 88 6.50 13.09 7.61
CA GLY A 88 7.31 12.57 6.50
C GLY A 88 6.52 11.71 5.51
N ASN A 89 6.51 10.39 5.70
CA ASN A 89 6.03 9.43 4.70
C ASN A 89 4.60 9.68 4.18
N THR A 90 3.69 10.19 5.01
CA THR A 90 2.32 10.50 4.55
C THR A 90 2.31 11.64 3.53
N SER A 91 3.12 12.69 3.73
CA SER A 91 3.23 13.82 2.80
C SER A 91 4.05 13.49 1.55
N ALA A 92 4.93 12.48 1.61
CA ALA A 92 5.58 11.97 0.41
C ALA A 92 4.64 11.12 -0.46
N SER A 93 3.65 10.48 0.17
CA SER A 93 2.66 9.63 -0.49
C SER A 93 1.47 10.41 -1.07
N ALA A 94 1.01 11.46 -0.36
CA ALA A 94 -0.15 12.30 -0.68
C ALA A 94 0.04 13.18 -1.91
#